data_AF-A0A1H3EQV9-F1
#
_entry.id   AF-A0A1H3EQV9-F1
#
_cell.length_a   1.000
_cell.length_b   1.000
_cell.length_c   1.000
_cell.angle_alpha   90.00
_cell.angle_beta   90.00
_cell.angle_gamma   90.00
#
_symmetry.space_group_name_H-M   'P 1'
#
loop_
_entity.id
_entity.type
_entity.pdbx_description
1 polymer ?
#
loop_
_entity_poly.entity_id
_entity_poly.type
_entity_poly.pdbx_seq_one_letter_code
_entity_poly.pdbx_strand_id
1 'polypeptide(L)'
;MSTRAQIAIQIGPEEWAHVYVHFDGYPVHMLPALAQWKPEDILAAREIRQVTPEALDCFSPPRDPRILPRPTREFAHLYMWIGCQWVAIKPKADADRV
;
A
#
# COMPACT_ATOMS: atom_id res chain seq x y z
N MET A 1 -10.91 14.76 3.91
CA MET A 1 -9.98 14.08 4.84
C MET A 1 -9.03 13.28 3.97
N SER A 2 -7.74 13.58 4.05
CA SER A 2 -6.70 12.88 3.32
C SER A 2 -6.28 11.64 4.13
N THR A 3 -6.28 10.48 3.49
CA THR A 3 -5.86 9.22 4.11
C THR A 3 -4.48 8.85 3.56
N ARG A 4 -3.55 8.54 4.47
CA ARG A 4 -2.19 8.09 4.13
C ARG A 4 -2.07 6.60 4.37
N ALA A 5 -1.53 5.89 3.40
CA ALA A 5 -1.35 4.46 3.46
C ALA A 5 0.00 4.03 2.86
N GLN A 6 0.33 2.78 3.13
CA GLN A 6 1.43 2.07 2.49
C GLN A 6 0.91 0.84 1.77
N ILE A 7 1.52 0.54 0.64
CA ILE A 7 1.37 -0.74 -0.05
C ILE A 7 2.71 -1.46 0.04
N ALA A 8 2.73 -2.62 0.68
CA ALA A 8 3.92 -3.46 0.80
C ALA A 8 3.84 -4.63 -0.18
N ILE A 9 4.88 -4.77 -0.99
CA ILE A 9 5.02 -5.82 -2.00
C ILE A 9 6.33 -6.54 -1.75
N GLN A 10 6.28 -7.87 -1.67
CA GLN A 10 7.49 -8.67 -1.53
C GLN A 10 8.23 -8.72 -2.86
N ILE A 11 9.51 -8.33 -2.85
CA ILE A 11 10.40 -8.35 -4.03
C ILE A 11 11.55 -9.34 -3.86
N GLY A 12 11.76 -9.86 -2.65
CA GLY A 12 12.75 -10.89 -2.31
C GLY A 12 12.43 -11.58 -0.98
N PRO A 13 13.23 -12.58 -0.55
CA PRO A 13 12.97 -13.34 0.67
C PRO A 13 12.80 -12.47 1.92
N GLU A 14 13.62 -11.43 2.05
CA GLU A 14 13.61 -10.47 3.15
C GLU A 14 13.55 -9.03 2.60
N GLU A 15 12.92 -8.84 1.45
CA GLU A 15 12.87 -7.52 0.82
C GLU A 15 11.43 -7.18 0.47
N TRP A 16 10.94 -6.11 1.10
CA TRP A 16 9.59 -5.60 0.91
C TRP A 16 9.66 -4.14 0.48
N ALA A 17 9.20 -3.88 -0.74
CA ALA A 17 9.04 -2.53 -1.25
C ALA A 17 7.77 -1.91 -0.69
N HIS A 18 7.91 -0.73 -0.07
CA HIS A 18 6.83 0.04 0.51
C HIS A 18 6.57 1.28 -0.35
N VAL A 19 5.49 1.22 -1.12
CA VAL A 19 5.00 2.32 -1.94
C VAL A 19 4.11 3.21 -1.08
N TYR A 20 4.42 4.50 -1.04
CA TYR A 20 3.56 5.48 -0.37
C TYR A 20 2.34 5.78 -1.23
N VAL A 21 1.18 5.77 -0.57
CA VAL A 21 -0.10 6.12 -1.16
C VAL A 21 -0.72 7.23 -0.33
N HIS A 22 -1.12 8.28 -1.04
CA HIS A 22 -2.11 9.21 -0.59
C HIS A 22 -3.43 8.84 -1.29
N PHE A 23 -4.57 8.98 -0.60
CA PHE A 23 -5.85 8.98 -1.29
C PHE A 23 -6.90 9.80 -0.54
N ASP A 24 -7.79 10.39 -1.32
CA ASP A 24 -8.96 11.09 -0.81
C ASP A 24 -10.13 10.11 -0.75
N GLY A 25 -10.58 9.81 0.47
CA GLY A 25 -11.73 8.96 0.71
C GLY A 25 -11.55 7.96 1.84
N TYR A 26 -12.52 7.06 1.93
CA TYR A 26 -12.59 6.04 2.97
C TYR A 26 -11.76 4.81 2.58
N PRO A 27 -10.98 4.21 3.51
CA PRO A 27 -10.13 3.04 3.23
C PRO A 27 -10.81 1.85 2.56
N VAL A 28 -12.13 1.73 2.72
CA VAL A 28 -12.95 0.68 2.08
C VAL A 28 -12.91 0.72 0.56
N HIS A 29 -12.65 1.89 -0.06
CA HIS A 29 -12.57 2.03 -1.51
C HIS A 29 -11.22 1.62 -2.09
N MET A 30 -10.19 1.51 -1.24
CA MET A 30 -8.83 1.22 -1.71
C MET A 30 -8.70 -0.19 -2.28
N LEU A 31 -9.25 -1.21 -1.62
CA LEU A 31 -9.11 -2.61 -2.07
C LEU A 31 -9.77 -2.86 -3.44
N PRO A 32 -11.02 -2.41 -3.70
CA PRO A 32 -11.60 -2.51 -5.04
C PRO A 32 -10.81 -1.80 -6.13
N ALA A 33 -10.24 -0.62 -5.83
CA ALA A 33 -9.42 0.13 -6.78
C ALA A 33 -8.09 -0.60 -7.07
N LEU A 34 -7.40 -1.07 -6.01
CA LEU A 34 -6.17 -1.85 -6.14
C LEU A 34 -6.38 -3.17 -6.89
N ALA A 35 -7.55 -3.80 -6.79
CA ALA A 35 -7.83 -5.07 -7.47
C ALA A 35 -7.66 -5.03 -8.99
N GLN A 36 -7.67 -3.84 -9.61
CA GLN A 36 -7.39 -3.68 -11.05
C GLN A 36 -5.90 -3.65 -11.40
N TRP A 37 -5.03 -3.44 -10.41
CA TRP A 37 -3.60 -3.22 -10.59
C TRP A 37 -2.78 -4.41 -10.16
N LYS A 38 -1.76 -4.73 -10.96
CA LYS A 38 -0.77 -5.74 -10.57
C LYS A 38 0.29 -5.12 -9.66
N PRO A 39 1.00 -5.92 -8.85
CA PRO A 39 2.09 -5.41 -8.03
C PRO A 39 3.14 -4.66 -8.83
N GLU A 40 3.45 -5.08 -10.05
CA GLU A 40 4.46 -4.44 -10.90
C GLU A 40 4.06 -3.01 -11.29
N ASP A 41 2.77 -2.78 -11.57
CA ASP A 41 2.24 -1.45 -11.90
C ASP A 41 2.36 -0.51 -10.69
N ILE A 42 2.04 -1.02 -9.49
CA ILE A 42 2.16 -0.27 -8.24
C ILE A 42 3.62 0.06 -7.92
N LEU A 43 4.54 -0.88 -8.17
CA LEU A 43 5.98 -0.63 -8.00
C LEU A 43 6.50 0.42 -8.99
N ALA A 44 6.07 0.35 -10.25
CA ALA A 44 6.44 1.31 -11.28
C ALA A 44 5.93 2.74 -10.97
N ALA A 45 4.80 2.85 -10.29
CA ALA A 45 4.24 4.14 -9.86
C ALA A 45 5.11 4.86 -8.81
N ARG A 46 5.92 4.13 -8.02
CA ARG A 46 6.86 4.60 -6.99
C ARG A 46 6.24 5.35 -5.80
N GLU A 47 5.48 6.41 -6.07
CA GLU A 47 4.75 7.22 -5.08
C GLU A 47 3.42 7.71 -5.68
N ILE A 48 2.30 7.33 -5.04
CA ILE A 48 0.96 7.50 -5.60
C ILE A 48 0.17 8.55 -4.81
N ARG A 49 -0.44 9.49 -5.51
CA ARG A 49 -1.33 10.55 -4.98
C ARG A 49 -2.78 10.11 -4.84
N GLN A 50 -3.25 9.26 -5.75
CA GLN A 50 -4.59 8.67 -5.76
C GLN A 50 -4.57 7.35 -6.53
N VAL A 51 -5.27 6.34 -6.02
CA VAL A 51 -5.53 5.08 -6.73
C VAL A 51 -6.99 5.08 -7.17
N THR A 52 -7.24 4.94 -8.47
CA THR A 52 -8.58 4.64 -9.00
C THR A 52 -8.54 3.32 -9.79
N PRO A 53 -9.69 2.69 -10.09
CA PRO A 53 -9.72 1.52 -10.96
C PRO A 53 -9.18 1.77 -12.37
N GLU A 54 -9.22 3.02 -12.85
CA GLU A 54 -8.87 3.40 -14.22
C GLU A 54 -7.46 4.01 -14.34
N ALA A 55 -6.95 4.67 -13.30
CA ALA A 55 -5.65 5.31 -13.31
C ALA A 55 -4.94 5.33 -11.95
N LEU A 56 -3.60 5.29 -12.00
CA LEU A 56 -2.72 5.65 -10.88
C LEU A 56 -2.27 7.09 -11.08
N ASP A 57 -2.73 8.00 -10.22
CA ASP A 57 -2.24 9.38 -10.18
C ASP A 57 -0.97 9.41 -9.34
N CYS A 58 0.18 9.67 -9.96
CA CYS A 58 1.49 9.60 -9.32
C CYS A 58 2.02 10.98 -8.93
N PHE A 59 2.85 11.04 -7.89
CA PHE A 59 3.59 12.26 -7.59
C PHE A 59 4.64 12.56 -8.68
N SER A 60 4.92 13.85 -8.90
CA SER A 60 5.97 14.32 -9.81
C SER A 60 6.79 15.41 -9.13
N PRO A 61 8.07 15.16 -8.79
CA PRO A 61 8.78 13.89 -8.92
C PRO A 61 8.29 12.83 -7.90
N PRO A 62 8.24 11.54 -8.26
CA PRO A 62 7.92 10.48 -7.30
C PRO A 62 9.17 10.07 -6.50
N ARG A 63 8.98 9.74 -5.23
CA ARG A 63 10.02 9.13 -4.38
C ARG A 63 10.11 7.62 -4.60
N ASP A 64 11.30 7.07 -4.45
CA ASP A 64 11.49 5.62 -4.53
C ASP A 64 10.77 4.87 -3.40
N PRO A 65 10.24 3.66 -3.70
CA PRO A 65 9.72 2.77 -2.67
C PRO A 65 10.77 2.47 -1.62
N ARG A 66 10.39 2.51 -0.35
CA ARG A 66 11.30 2.16 0.73
C ARG A 66 11.40 0.64 0.85
N ILE A 67 12.62 0.10 0.83
CA ILE A 67 12.86 -1.33 1.03
C ILE A 67 13.04 -1.60 2.53
N LEU A 68 12.27 -2.54 3.07
CA LEU A 68 12.36 -2.97 4.47
C LEU A 68 12.40 -4.50 4.56
N PRO A 69 12.93 -5.07 5.66
CA PRO A 69 13.05 -6.52 5.81
C PRO A 69 11.71 -7.25 5.98
N ARG A 70 10.64 -6.51 6.28
CA ARG A 70 9.31 -7.04 6.55
C ARG A 70 8.23 -6.00 6.27
N PRO A 71 6.97 -6.40 6.05
CA PRO A 71 5.85 -5.49 5.93
C PRO A 71 5.73 -4.64 7.19
N THR A 72 5.87 -3.32 7.04
CA THR A 72 5.88 -2.37 8.15
C THR A 72 4.83 -1.30 7.90
N ARG A 73 3.93 -1.11 8.88
CA ARG A 73 2.91 -0.07 8.84
C ARG A 73 3.44 1.21 9.49
N GLU A 74 3.92 2.15 8.69
CA GLU A 74 4.37 3.47 9.12
C GLU A 74 3.26 4.53 9.07
N PHE A 75 2.16 4.26 8.34
CA PHE A 75 0.98 5.14 8.24
C PHE A 75 -0.30 4.47 8.78
N ALA A 76 -1.45 5.12 8.62
CA ALA A 76 -2.72 4.65 9.17
C ALA A 76 -3.12 3.26 8.63
N HIS A 77 -2.89 3.03 7.34
CA HIS A 77 -3.25 1.79 6.65
C HIS A 77 -2.05 1.15 5.97
N LEU A 78 -2.03 -0.18 5.98
CA LEU A 78 -1.09 -1.00 5.24
C LEU A 78 -1.88 -1.97 4.38
N TYR A 79 -1.55 -2.03 3.09
CA TYR A 79 -2.07 -3.00 2.14
C TYR A 79 -0.93 -3.91 1.69
N MET A 80 -1.23 -5.19 1.48
CA MET A 80 -0.24 -6.17 1.05
C MET A 80 -0.76 -6.98 -0.13
N TRP A 81 0.14 -7.39 -1.02
CA TRP A 81 -0.15 -8.42 -2.02
C TRP A 81 0.16 -9.80 -1.43
N ILE A 82 -0.85 -10.63 -1.24
CA ILE A 82 -0.71 -12.00 -0.70
C ILE A 82 -1.60 -12.93 -1.52
N GLY A 83 -1.05 -14.05 -1.98
CA GLY A 83 -1.84 -15.09 -2.66
C GLY A 83 -2.64 -14.56 -3.87
N CYS A 84 -2.04 -13.67 -4.65
CA CYS A 84 -2.65 -13.01 -5.82
C CYS A 84 -3.80 -12.06 -5.49
N GLN A 85 -3.88 -11.52 -4.28
CA GLN A 85 -4.92 -10.57 -3.87
C GLN A 85 -4.36 -9.45 -2.99
N TRP A 86 -4.97 -8.27 -3.07
CA TRP A 86 -4.71 -7.17 -2.15
C TRP A 86 -5.46 -7.38 -0.84
N VAL A 87 -4.76 -7.26 0.28
CA VAL A 87 -5.35 -7.38 1.63
C VAL A 87 -5.03 -6.16 2.46
N ALA A 88 -6.00 -5.69 3.24
CA ALA A 88 -5.79 -4.64 4.23
C ALA A 88 -5.32 -5.25 5.55
N ILE A 89 -4.14 -4.86 6.01
CA ILE A 89 -3.59 -5.32 7.28
C ILE A 89 -4.15 -4.45 8.40
N LYS A 90 -4.99 -5.08 9.24
CA LYS A 90 -5.43 -4.48 10.49
C LYS A 90 -4.32 -4.69 11.51
N PRO A 91 -3.97 -3.67 12.32
CA PRO A 91 -3.17 -3.94 13.49
C PRO A 91 -3.89 -5.01 14.31
N LYS A 92 -3.15 -6.00 14.81
CA LYS A 92 -3.65 -6.82 15.89
C LYS A 92 -3.98 -5.82 17.00
N ALA A 93 -5.26 -5.66 17.35
CA ALA A 93 -5.62 -4.98 18.58
C ALA A 93 -4.73 -5.60 19.65
N ASP A 94 -4.02 -4.77 20.43
CA ASP A 94 -3.23 -5.26 21.55
C ASP A 94 -4.08 -6.32 22.24
N ALA A 95 -3.63 -7.58 22.17
CA ALA A 95 -4.27 -8.62 22.96
C ALA A 95 -4.17 -8.09 24.38
N ASP A 96 -5.34 -7.88 25.00
CA ASP A 96 -5.50 -7.28 26.32
C ASP A 96 -4.29 -7.59 27.19
N ARG A 97 -3.53 -6.53 27.54
CA ARG A 97 -2.61 -6.62 28.67
C ARG A 97 -3.50 -6.82 29.89
N VAL A 98 -3.79 -8.08 30.20
CA VAL A 98 -4.30 -8.56 31.49
C VAL A 98 -3.21 -8.37 32.53
#